data_AF-A0A351LYP3-F1
#
_entry.id   AF-A0A351LYP3-F1
#
_cell.length_a   1.000
_cell.length_b   1.000
_cell.length_c   1.000
_cell.angle_alpha   90.00
_cell.angle_beta   90.00
_cell.angle_gamma   90.00
#
_symmetry.space_group_name_H-M   'P 1'
#
loop_
_entity.id
_entity.type
_entity.pdbx_description
1 polymer ?
#
loop_
_entity_poly.entity_id
_entity_poly.type
_entity_poly.pdbx_seq_one_letter_code
_entity_poly.pdbx_strand_id
1 'polypeptide(L)'
;MQDFTAELAALRIRLNEAFNYLRISEQLERRVALEIEMADPELWNDQDRGRRVQKDLSGVVEDLDFHSDLAQRLEDADTLAEMAAEEGDESLDGEIVDAVADLSTRLDALEVRSLFSGQYDEGDAVCHV
;
A
#
# COMPACT_ATOMS: atom_id res chain seq x y z
N MET A 1 6.34 -30.48 -0.89
CA MET A 1 6.33 -29.13 -1.47
C MET A 1 4.89 -28.72 -1.69
N GLN A 2 4.47 -27.69 -0.97
CA GLN A 2 3.13 -27.12 -1.10
C GLN A 2 3.02 -26.29 -2.40
N ASP A 3 1.83 -26.27 -3.02
CA ASP A 3 1.55 -25.42 -4.17
C ASP A 3 0.96 -24.09 -3.70
N PHE A 4 1.76 -23.01 -3.81
CA PHE A 4 1.39 -21.65 -3.41
C PHE A 4 0.80 -20.82 -4.56
N THR A 5 0.74 -21.37 -5.78
CA THR A 5 0.36 -20.63 -7.00
C THR A 5 -1.02 -19.99 -6.87
N ALA A 6 -1.99 -20.72 -6.30
CA ALA A 6 -3.36 -20.23 -6.14
C ALA A 6 -3.46 -19.11 -5.09
N GLU A 7 -2.70 -19.20 -4.00
CA GLU A 7 -2.70 -18.22 -2.91
C GLU A 7 -2.05 -16.91 -3.35
N LEU A 8 -0.88 -16.99 -4.00
CA LEU A 8 -0.18 -15.84 -4.56
C LEU A 8 -1.00 -15.16 -5.68
N ALA A 9 -1.67 -15.94 -6.53
CA ALA A 9 -2.59 -15.39 -7.53
C ALA A 9 -3.75 -14.63 -6.89
N ALA A 10 -4.33 -15.14 -5.79
CA ALA A 10 -5.38 -14.44 -5.06
C ALA A 10 -4.89 -13.13 -4.43
N LEU A 11 -3.70 -13.15 -3.79
CA LEU A 11 -3.07 -11.94 -3.25
C LEU A 11 -2.80 -10.90 -4.33
N ARG A 12 -2.38 -11.32 -5.53
CA ARG A 12 -2.17 -10.40 -6.67
C ARG A 12 -3.45 -9.73 -7.13
N ILE A 13 -4.57 -10.44 -7.14
CA ILE A 13 -5.87 -9.86 -7.47
C ILE A 13 -6.23 -8.81 -6.41
N ARG A 14 -6.12 -9.15 -5.13
CA ARG A 14 -6.39 -8.23 -4.01
C ARG A 14 -5.50 -6.99 -4.04
N LEU A 15 -4.21 -7.14 -4.35
CA LEU A 15 -3.29 -6.01 -4.50
C LEU A 15 -3.70 -5.09 -5.66
N ASN A 16 -4.14 -5.64 -6.80
CA ASN A 16 -4.65 -4.83 -7.91
C ASN A 16 -5.95 -4.12 -7.54
N GLU A 17 -6.84 -4.73 -6.76
CA GLU A 17 -8.02 -4.05 -6.24
C GLU A 17 -7.61 -2.91 -5.30
N ALA A 18 -6.68 -3.16 -4.38
CA ALA A 18 -6.06 -2.17 -3.51
C ALA A 18 -5.45 -0.98 -4.27
N PHE A 19 -4.76 -1.22 -5.39
CA PHE A 19 -4.24 -0.16 -6.27
C PHE A 19 -5.35 0.79 -6.74
N ASN A 20 -6.52 0.24 -7.11
CA ASN A 20 -7.67 1.03 -7.54
C ASN A 20 -8.30 1.79 -6.36
N TYR A 21 -8.46 1.15 -5.21
CA TYR A 21 -9.04 1.79 -4.01
C TYR A 21 -8.20 2.95 -3.50
N LEU A 22 -6.87 2.76 -3.45
CA LEU A 22 -5.91 3.79 -3.05
C LEU A 22 -5.71 4.87 -4.12
N ARG A 23 -6.25 4.66 -5.33
CA ARG A 23 -6.09 5.55 -6.49
C ARG A 23 -4.62 5.89 -6.74
N ILE A 24 -3.75 4.89 -6.71
CA ILE A 24 -2.29 5.06 -6.79
C ILE A 24 -1.87 5.93 -7.98
N SER A 25 -2.53 5.79 -9.13
CA SER A 25 -2.31 6.66 -10.29
C SER A 25 -2.55 8.15 -9.99
N GLU A 26 -3.67 8.48 -9.33
CA GLU A 26 -4.00 9.87 -8.94
C GLU A 26 -3.02 10.36 -7.85
N GLN A 27 -2.64 9.49 -6.92
CA GLN A 27 -1.68 9.80 -5.85
C GLN A 27 -0.29 10.14 -6.41
N LEU A 28 0.17 9.44 -7.47
CA LEU A 28 1.43 9.76 -8.14
C LEU A 28 1.41 11.17 -8.75
N GLU A 29 0.33 11.54 -9.44
CA GLU A 29 0.18 12.90 -9.99
C GLU A 29 0.10 13.95 -8.87
N ARG A 30 -0.65 13.64 -7.80
CA ARG A 30 -0.80 14.50 -6.62
C ARG A 30 0.54 14.74 -5.93
N ARG A 31 1.36 13.69 -5.77
CA ARG A 31 2.71 13.78 -5.21
C ARG A 31 3.55 14.79 -5.98
N VAL A 32 3.61 14.67 -7.31
CA VAL A 32 4.39 15.56 -8.15
C VAL A 32 3.92 17.02 -8.01
N ALA A 33 2.59 17.24 -7.99
CA ALA A 33 2.05 18.58 -7.78
C ALA A 33 2.43 19.18 -6.41
N LEU A 34 2.34 18.38 -5.34
CA LEU A 34 2.72 18.81 -3.99
C LEU A 34 4.22 19.03 -3.83
N GLU A 35 5.07 18.23 -4.48
CA GLU A 35 6.52 18.42 -4.51
C GLU A 35 6.90 19.74 -5.22
N ILE A 36 6.21 20.08 -6.32
CA ILE A 36 6.37 21.38 -6.99
C ILE A 36 5.96 22.52 -6.06
N GLU A 37 4.83 22.37 -5.36
CA GLU A 37 4.37 23.37 -4.40
C GLU A 37 5.35 23.54 -3.22
N MET A 38 5.93 22.46 -2.71
CA MET A 38 6.98 22.52 -1.67
C MET A 38 8.26 23.22 -2.13
N ALA A 39 8.55 23.20 -3.43
CA ALA A 39 9.70 23.89 -4.00
C ALA A 39 9.47 25.41 -4.17
N ASP A 40 8.23 25.89 -4.03
CA ASP A 40 7.88 27.31 -4.13
C ASP A 40 8.49 28.11 -2.95
N PRO A 41 9.38 29.09 -3.21
CA PRO A 41 9.94 29.95 -2.17
C PRO A 41 8.88 30.74 -1.40
N GLU A 42 7.74 31.09 -2.03
CA GLU A 42 6.68 31.84 -1.38
C GLU A 42 5.88 30.99 -0.38
N LEU A 43 5.91 29.66 -0.50
CA LEU A 43 5.31 28.75 0.47
C LEU A 43 5.90 28.94 1.88
N TRP A 44 7.20 29.25 1.96
CA TRP A 44 7.89 29.46 3.23
C TRP A 44 7.47 30.76 3.95
N ASN A 45 6.82 31.68 3.23
CA ASN A 45 6.24 32.90 3.80
C ASN A 45 4.85 32.65 4.42
N ASP A 46 4.19 31.54 4.07
CA ASP A 46 2.89 31.12 4.61
C ASP A 46 3.04 29.78 5.35
N GLN A 47 3.31 29.86 6.65
CA GLN A 47 3.51 28.68 7.50
C GLN A 47 2.29 27.76 7.58
N ASP A 48 1.07 28.28 7.42
CA ASP A 48 -0.14 27.46 7.49
C ASP A 48 -0.34 26.70 6.17
N ARG A 49 -0.07 27.33 5.03
CA ARG A 49 -0.04 26.66 3.73
C ARG A 49 1.07 25.62 3.69
N GLY A 50 2.29 25.95 4.13
CA GLY A 50 3.41 25.02 4.18
C GLY A 50 3.11 23.77 5.01
N ARG A 51 2.50 23.92 6.19
CA ARG A 51 2.10 22.77 7.03
C ARG A 51 1.05 21.88 6.37
N ARG A 52 0.07 22.46 5.65
CA ARG A 52 -0.93 21.69 4.91
C ARG A 52 -0.29 20.90 3.77
N VAL A 53 0.50 21.55 2.93
CA VAL A 53 1.18 20.90 1.79
C VAL A 53 2.09 19.77 2.28
N GLN A 54 2.84 19.99 3.36
CA GLN A 54 3.69 18.96 3.95
C GLN A 54 2.88 17.76 4.47
N LYS A 55 1.78 18.02 5.20
CA LYS A 55 0.91 16.96 5.70
C LYS A 55 0.30 16.13 4.56
N ASP A 56 -0.19 16.83 3.53
CA ASP A 56 -0.76 16.19 2.35
C ASP A 56 0.30 15.34 1.64
N LEU A 57 1.51 15.88 1.42
CA LEU A 57 2.59 15.13 0.77
C LEU A 57 2.99 13.89 1.56
N SER A 58 3.11 14.00 2.88
CA SER A 58 3.41 12.85 3.74
C SER A 58 2.35 11.76 3.61
N GLY A 59 1.06 12.10 3.63
CA GLY A 59 -0.01 11.10 3.46
C GLY A 59 0.03 10.43 2.09
N VAL A 60 0.26 11.19 1.01
CA VAL A 60 0.39 10.64 -0.34
C VAL A 60 1.59 9.70 -0.44
N VAL A 61 2.74 10.10 0.11
CA VAL A 61 3.96 9.27 0.09
C VAL A 61 3.77 7.99 0.89
N GLU A 62 3.15 8.07 2.07
CA GLU A 62 2.85 6.89 2.90
C GLU A 62 1.99 5.86 2.16
N ASP A 63 0.94 6.31 1.45
CA ASP A 63 0.08 5.41 0.67
C ASP A 63 0.82 4.78 -0.53
N LEU A 64 1.65 5.55 -1.23
CA LEU A 64 2.46 5.07 -2.34
C LEU A 64 3.51 4.05 -1.88
N ASP A 65 4.23 4.36 -0.81
CA ASP A 65 5.26 3.50 -0.23
C ASP A 65 4.64 2.19 0.30
N PHE A 66 3.48 2.28 0.96
CA PHE A 66 2.75 1.10 1.43
C PHE A 66 2.35 0.18 0.28
N HIS A 67 1.79 0.72 -0.80
CA HIS A 67 1.45 -0.07 -1.98
C HIS A 67 2.72 -0.70 -2.62
N SER A 68 3.80 0.08 -2.72
CA SER A 68 5.07 -0.42 -3.26
C SER A 68 5.66 -1.56 -2.45
N ASP A 69 5.63 -1.48 -1.11
CA ASP A 69 6.12 -2.55 -0.21
C ASP A 69 5.30 -3.84 -0.39
N LEU A 70 3.97 -3.75 -0.50
CA LEU A 70 3.12 -4.91 -0.77
C LEU A 70 3.41 -5.56 -2.12
N ALA A 71 3.58 -4.74 -3.17
CA ALA A 71 3.91 -5.24 -4.51
C ALA A 71 5.25 -5.97 -4.53
N GLN A 72 6.28 -5.39 -3.89
CA GLN A 72 7.60 -5.99 -3.82
C GLN A 72 7.59 -7.29 -3.03
N ARG A 73 6.94 -7.32 -1.85
CA ARG A 73 6.82 -8.55 -1.05
C ARG A 73 6.12 -9.68 -1.79
N LEU A 74 5.10 -9.36 -2.58
CA LEU A 74 4.40 -10.35 -3.38
C LEU A 74 5.31 -10.92 -4.48
N GLU A 75 6.06 -10.06 -5.18
CA GLU A 75 7.05 -10.48 -6.19
C GLU A 75 8.17 -11.33 -5.58
N ASP A 76 8.65 -10.98 -4.39
CA ASP A 76 9.65 -11.76 -3.65
C ASP A 76 9.08 -13.14 -3.29
N ALA A 77 7.83 -13.20 -2.80
CA ALA A 77 7.16 -14.46 -2.46
C ALA A 77 6.90 -15.35 -3.69
N ASP A 78 6.55 -14.76 -4.84
CA ASP A 78 6.44 -15.48 -6.11
C ASP A 78 7.79 -16.09 -6.50
N THR A 79 8.85 -15.29 -6.44
CA THR A 79 10.19 -15.74 -6.81
C THR A 79 10.64 -16.90 -5.91
N LEU A 80 10.40 -16.81 -4.59
CA LEU A 80 10.69 -17.88 -3.65
C LEU A 80 9.89 -19.15 -3.96
N ALA A 81 8.60 -19.03 -4.28
CA ALA A 81 7.75 -20.17 -4.63
C ALA A 81 8.19 -20.83 -5.95
N GLU A 82 8.58 -20.05 -6.95
CA GLU A 82 9.15 -20.56 -8.21
C GLU A 82 10.45 -21.32 -7.96
N MET A 83 11.37 -20.76 -7.17
CA MET A 83 12.62 -21.43 -6.80
C MET A 83 12.38 -22.74 -6.05
N ALA A 84 11.49 -22.73 -5.06
CA ALA A 84 11.10 -23.93 -4.32
C ALA A 84 10.56 -25.01 -5.28
N ALA A 85 9.69 -24.60 -6.23
CA ALA A 85 9.09 -25.48 -7.22
C ALA A 85 10.09 -26.10 -8.19
N GLU A 86 11.05 -25.32 -8.67
CA GLU A 86 12.09 -25.77 -9.60
C GLU A 86 13.11 -26.69 -8.94
N GLU A 87 13.52 -26.37 -7.71
CA GLU A 87 14.55 -27.11 -6.98
C GLU A 87 13.98 -28.29 -6.16
N GLY A 88 12.66 -28.32 -5.95
CA GLY A 88 11.99 -29.28 -5.07
C GLY A 88 12.39 -29.09 -3.59
N ASP A 89 12.76 -27.87 -3.19
CA ASP A 89 13.27 -27.54 -1.86
C ASP A 89 12.14 -27.17 -0.89
N GLU A 90 11.69 -28.16 -0.12
CA GLU A 90 10.66 -27.97 0.91
C GLU A 90 11.12 -27.12 2.10
N SER A 91 12.42 -26.80 2.22
CA SER A 91 12.91 -25.94 3.31
C SER A 91 12.44 -24.49 3.17
N LEU A 92 12.05 -24.08 1.96
CA LEU A 92 11.52 -22.75 1.64
C LEU A 92 10.02 -22.62 1.92
N ASP A 93 9.27 -23.73 2.01
CA ASP A 93 7.82 -23.73 2.21
C ASP A 93 7.41 -22.90 3.44
N GLY A 94 8.20 -22.95 4.53
CA GLY A 94 7.92 -22.18 5.75
C GLY A 94 8.03 -20.66 5.56
N GLU A 95 9.04 -20.21 4.82
CA GLU A 95 9.24 -18.78 4.55
C GLU A 95 8.15 -18.23 3.63
N ILE A 96 7.71 -19.02 2.64
CA ILE A 96 6.62 -18.66 1.74
C ILE A 96 5.29 -18.55 2.50
N VAL A 97 5.00 -19.50 3.42
CA VAL A 97 3.81 -19.45 4.28
C VAL A 97 3.79 -18.16 5.11
N ASP A 98 4.92 -17.80 5.72
CA ASP A 98 5.02 -16.59 6.53
C ASP A 98 4.83 -15.31 5.68
N ALA A 99 5.39 -15.28 4.47
CA ALA A 99 5.22 -14.16 3.54
C ALA A 99 3.76 -14.00 3.08
N VAL A 100 3.09 -15.11 2.71
CA VAL A 100 1.67 -15.11 2.33
C VAL A 100 0.77 -14.64 3.49
N ALA A 101 1.06 -15.07 4.72
CA ALA A 101 0.32 -14.67 5.91
C ALA A 101 0.49 -13.17 6.23
N ASP A 102 1.71 -12.63 6.15
CA ASP A 102 2.00 -11.19 6.32
C ASP A 102 1.27 -10.35 5.25
N LEU A 103 1.38 -10.74 3.98
CA LEU A 103 0.71 -10.09 2.86
C LEU A 103 -0.82 -10.07 3.02
N SER A 104 -1.42 -11.20 3.39
CA SER A 104 -2.86 -11.27 3.63
C SER A 104 -3.28 -10.33 4.76
N THR A 105 -2.55 -10.33 5.88
CA THR A 105 -2.86 -9.49 7.04
C THR A 105 -2.81 -8.00 6.70
N ARG A 106 -1.83 -7.58 5.91
CA ARG A 106 -1.69 -6.18 5.48
C ARG A 106 -2.77 -5.77 4.50
N LEU A 107 -3.12 -6.63 3.55
CA LEU A 107 -4.22 -6.40 2.62
C LEU A 107 -5.57 -6.35 3.34
N ASP A 108 -5.81 -7.22 4.32
CA ASP A 108 -7.01 -7.19 5.17
C ASP A 108 -7.13 -5.83 5.89
N ALA A 109 -6.04 -5.37 6.50
CA ALA A 109 -6.01 -4.06 7.18
C ALA A 109 -6.29 -2.90 6.22
N LEU A 110 -5.75 -2.97 4.99
CA LEU A 110 -5.99 -1.98 3.95
C LEU A 110 -7.45 -1.97 3.48
N GLU A 111 -8.03 -3.14 3.24
CA GLU A 111 -9.43 -3.28 2.84
C GLU A 111 -10.38 -2.73 3.91
N VAL A 112 -10.09 -2.99 5.18
CA VAL A 112 -10.83 -2.39 6.30
C VAL A 112 -10.70 -0.87 6.27
N ARG A 113 -9.49 -0.32 6.11
CA ARG A 113 -9.27 1.13 5.98
C ARG A 113 -10.04 1.72 4.79
N SER A 114 -10.04 1.01 3.66
CA SER A 114 -10.76 1.40 2.44
C SER A 114 -12.27 1.50 2.67
N LEU A 115 -12.86 0.52 3.37
CA LEU A 115 -14.28 0.52 3.75
C LEU A 115 -14.67 1.75 4.58
N PHE A 116 -13.78 2.22 5.45
CA PHE A 116 -14.02 3.41 6.27
C PHE A 116 -13.73 4.73 5.52
N SER A 117 -12.80 4.74 4.57
CA SER A 117 -12.50 5.93 3.75
C SER A 117 -13.52 6.27 2.64
N GLY A 118 -14.65 5.55 2.56
CA GLY A 118 -15.67 5.79 1.54
C GLY A 118 -16.43 7.11 1.72
N GLN A 119 -16.24 8.06 0.80
CA GLN A 119 -16.95 9.35 0.51
C GLN A 119 -17.43 10.27 1.67
N TYR A 120 -17.36 9.88 2.94
CA TYR A 120 -17.98 10.60 4.07
C TYR A 120 -17.16 10.64 5.37
N ASP A 121 -15.90 10.20 5.41
CA ASP A 121 -15.14 10.04 6.68
C ASP A 121 -14.09 11.14 6.94
N GLU A 122 -14.05 12.21 6.14
CA GLU A 122 -13.25 13.41 6.46
C GLU A 122 -13.91 14.31 7.54
N GLY A 123 -15.03 13.88 8.13
CA GLY A 123 -15.67 14.58 9.24
C GLY A 123 -15.35 13.90 10.58
N ASP A 124 -14.75 14.64 11.52
CA ASP A 124 -14.58 14.20 12.90
C ASP A 124 -15.87 13.55 13.43
N ALA A 125 -15.81 12.27 13.81
CA ALA A 125 -16.92 11.56 14.42
C ALA A 125 -17.17 12.11 15.84
N VAL A 126 -18.03 13.15 15.95
CA VAL A 126 -18.49 13.65 17.24
C VAL A 126 -19.56 12.71 17.78
N CYS A 127 -19.15 11.77 18.63
CA CYS A 127 -20.07 10.95 19.42
C CYS A 127 -20.58 11.77 20.62
N HIS A 128 -21.81 12.27 20.54
CA HIS A 128 -22.50 12.81 21.71
C HIS A 128 -23.33 11.69 22.35
N VAL A 129 -22.87 11.20 23.50
CA VAL A 129 -23.69 10.45 24.48
C VAL A 129 -24.65 11.37 25.21
#